data_AF-A0A3S1GMZ9-F1
#
_entry.id   AF-A0A3S1GMZ9-F1
#
_cell.length_a   1.000
_cell.length_b   1.000
_cell.length_c   1.000
_cell.angle_alpha   90.00
_cell.angle_beta   90.00
_cell.angle_gamma   90.00
#
_symmetry.space_group_name_H-M   'P 1'
#
loop_
_entity.id
_entity.type
_entity.pdbx_description
1 polymer ?
#
loop_
_entity_poly.entity_id
_entity_poly.type
_entity_poly.pdbx_seq_one_letter_code
_entity_poly.pdbx_strand_id
1 'polypeptide(L)'
;MTRDPPLTSAFPAASPPIPEKHPVSDTHHGVTRSDDYAWMRADNWQAVFRDPSLLDGRIRAHLEAENAYQAALMAGTADLRGKLFA
;
A
#
# COMPACT_ATOMS: atom_id res chain seq x y z
N MET A 1 -14.92 -1.12 40.69
CA MET A 1 -14.02 -0.56 39.64
C MET A 1 -13.22 -1.70 39.04
N THR A 2 -13.84 -2.50 38.18
CA THR A 2 -13.18 -3.59 37.44
C THR A 2 -12.55 -2.98 36.19
N ARG A 3 -11.21 -3.01 36.11
CA ARG A 3 -10.44 -2.59 34.93
C ARG A 3 -10.77 -3.52 33.77
N ASP A 4 -11.20 -2.95 32.64
CA ASP A 4 -11.23 -3.67 31.36
C ASP A 4 -9.82 -4.17 31.02
N PRO A 5 -9.67 -5.43 30.53
CA PRO A 5 -8.39 -5.90 30.02
C PRO A 5 -8.00 -5.09 28.79
N PRO A 6 -6.72 -4.75 28.60
CA PRO A 6 -6.27 -4.02 27.42
C PRO A 6 -6.61 -4.84 26.18
N LEU A 7 -7.21 -4.20 25.18
CA LEU A 7 -7.42 -4.79 23.86
C LEU A 7 -6.05 -5.09 23.26
N THR A 8 -5.62 -6.35 23.34
CA THR A 8 -4.43 -6.83 22.63
C THR A 8 -4.75 -6.82 21.15
N SER A 9 -3.97 -6.07 20.37
CA SER A 9 -4.04 -6.10 18.91
C SER A 9 -3.77 -7.53 18.43
N ALA A 10 -4.66 -8.06 17.59
CA ALA A 10 -4.44 -9.34 16.91
C ALA A 10 -3.36 -9.25 15.83
N PHE A 11 -2.89 -8.02 15.51
CA PHE A 11 -1.86 -7.77 14.50
C PHE A 11 -0.52 -7.43 15.14
N PRO A 12 0.60 -7.87 14.54
CA PRO A 12 1.92 -7.50 15.00
C PRO A 12 2.15 -6.00 14.84
N ALA A 13 3.01 -5.44 15.69
CA ALA A 13 3.38 -4.03 15.63
C ALA A 13 4.30 -3.79 14.41
N ALA A 14 3.73 -3.25 13.34
CA ALA A 14 4.45 -2.78 12.16
C ALA A 14 3.97 -1.37 11.81
N SER A 15 4.87 -0.50 11.34
CA SER A 15 4.51 0.85 10.89
C SER A 15 4.19 0.82 9.39
N PRO A 16 3.02 1.33 8.97
CA PRO A 16 2.70 1.43 7.55
C PRO A 16 3.60 2.45 6.87
N PRO A 17 3.96 2.25 5.59
CA PRO A 17 4.64 3.28 4.82
C PRO A 17 3.71 4.48 4.62
N ILE A 18 4.28 5.68 4.69
CA ILE A 18 3.54 6.93 4.49
C ILE A 18 4.01 7.52 3.18
N PRO A 19 3.15 7.61 2.15
CA PRO A 19 3.54 8.21 0.89
C PRO A 19 3.69 9.72 1.00
N GLU A 20 4.61 10.25 0.19
CA GLU A 20 4.71 11.69 0.00
C GLU A 20 3.48 12.23 -0.74
N LYS A 21 3.04 13.43 -0.34
CA LYS A 21 1.97 14.17 -1.01
C LYS A 21 2.56 15.07 -2.08
N HIS A 22 2.10 14.91 -3.30
CA HIS A 22 2.42 15.75 -4.45
C HIS A 22 1.10 16.25 -5.06
N PRO A 23 0.52 17.34 -4.52
CA PRO A 23 -0.80 17.82 -4.95
C PRO A 23 -0.82 18.18 -6.43
N VAL A 24 -1.69 17.52 -7.19
CA VAL A 24 -2.01 17.84 -8.58
C VAL A 24 -3.50 18.14 -8.66
N SER A 25 -3.87 19.24 -9.33
CA SER A 25 -5.27 19.63 -9.48
C SER A 25 -5.76 19.50 -10.90
N ASP A 26 -6.96 18.97 -11.07
CA ASP A 26 -7.69 18.90 -12.34
C ASP A 26 -9.10 19.49 -12.18
N THR A 27 -9.67 20.00 -13.27
CA THR A 27 -11.03 20.56 -13.28
C THR A 27 -11.86 19.91 -14.36
N HIS A 28 -12.92 19.23 -13.94
CA HIS A 28 -13.83 18.51 -14.83
C HIS A 28 -15.26 18.99 -14.57
N HIS A 29 -15.95 19.39 -15.65
CA HIS A 29 -17.32 19.92 -15.57
C HIS A 29 -17.50 21.05 -14.55
N GLY A 30 -16.50 21.93 -14.41
CA GLY A 30 -16.51 23.04 -13.46
C GLY A 30 -16.21 22.66 -12.01
N VAL A 31 -15.88 21.40 -11.72
CA VAL A 31 -15.50 20.93 -10.39
C VAL A 31 -13.99 20.70 -10.35
N THR A 32 -13.29 21.44 -9.49
CA THR A 32 -11.85 21.26 -9.26
C THR A 32 -11.60 20.28 -8.12
N ARG A 33 -10.69 19.34 -8.33
CA ARG A 33 -10.23 18.37 -7.33
C ARG A 33 -8.70 18.42 -7.25
N SER A 34 -8.17 18.05 -6.08
CA SER A 34 -6.74 17.89 -5.84
C SER A 34 -6.49 16.42 -5.53
N ASP A 35 -5.55 15.81 -6.22
CA ASP A 35 -5.05 14.46 -5.98
C ASP A 35 -3.59 14.55 -5.53
N ASP A 36 -3.37 14.30 -4.24
CA ASP A 36 -2.04 14.29 -3.61
C ASP A 36 -1.18 13.09 -4.08
N TYR A 37 -1.78 12.07 -4.68
CA TYR A 37 -1.14 10.79 -4.96
C TYR A 37 -1.24 10.40 -6.44
N ALA A 38 -1.61 11.34 -7.32
CA ALA A 38 -1.66 11.13 -8.76
C ALA A 38 -0.35 10.55 -9.33
N TRP A 39 0.79 10.92 -8.72
CA TRP A 39 2.13 10.43 -9.07
C TRP A 39 2.30 8.91 -8.93
N MET A 40 1.44 8.22 -8.15
CA MET A 40 1.48 6.76 -8.02
C MET A 40 0.93 6.02 -9.24
N ARG A 41 0.25 6.75 -10.14
CA ARG A 41 -0.24 6.19 -11.38
C ARG A 41 0.90 6.16 -12.40
N ALA A 42 1.31 4.96 -12.79
CA ALA A 42 2.26 4.80 -13.89
C ALA A 42 1.56 5.08 -15.24
N ASP A 43 1.96 6.16 -15.93
CA ASP A 43 1.45 6.47 -17.27
C ASP A 43 1.78 5.36 -18.28
N ASN A 44 2.90 4.67 -18.09
CA ASN A 44 3.39 3.56 -18.90
C ASN A 44 2.91 2.18 -18.42
N TRP A 45 1.78 2.08 -17.68
CA TRP A 45 1.34 0.84 -17.03
C TRP A 45 1.27 -0.39 -17.96
N GLN A 46 0.88 -0.21 -19.23
CA GLN A 46 0.85 -1.31 -20.21
C GLN A 46 2.24 -1.87 -20.51
N ALA A 47 3.25 -1.00 -20.57
CA ALA A 47 4.65 -1.39 -20.77
C ALA A 47 5.21 -2.01 -19.49
N VAL A 48 4.90 -1.43 -18.32
CA VAL A 48 5.27 -1.99 -17.00
C VAL A 48 4.75 -3.41 -16.82
N PHE A 49 3.54 -3.71 -17.32
CA PHE A 49 2.98 -5.06 -17.25
C PHE A 49 3.82 -6.08 -18.04
N ARG A 50 4.48 -5.66 -19.13
CA ARG A 50 5.38 -6.52 -19.92
C ARG A 50 6.78 -6.55 -19.33
N ASP A 51 7.26 -5.41 -18.88
CA ASP A 51 8.58 -5.23 -18.29
C ASP A 51 8.49 -4.38 -17.02
N PRO A 52 8.45 -5.02 -15.84
CA PRO A 52 8.35 -4.32 -14.56
C PRO A 52 9.51 -3.38 -14.28
N SER A 53 10.66 -3.52 -14.96
CA SER A 53 11.83 -2.65 -14.77
C SER A 53 11.56 -1.20 -15.20
N LEU A 54 10.60 -1.00 -16.10
CA LEU A 54 10.18 0.31 -16.62
C LEU A 54 9.33 1.12 -15.62
N LEU A 55 8.94 0.53 -14.50
CA LEU A 55 8.19 1.25 -13.47
C LEU A 55 9.06 2.37 -12.87
N ASP A 56 8.45 3.54 -12.70
CA ASP A 56 9.08 4.67 -12.01
C ASP A 56 9.63 4.25 -10.64
N GLY A 57 10.84 4.69 -10.33
CA GLY A 57 11.55 4.28 -9.12
C GLY A 57 10.85 4.68 -7.82
N ARG A 58 10.12 5.81 -7.81
CA ARG A 58 9.37 6.26 -6.62
C ARG A 58 8.16 5.38 -6.38
N ILE A 59 7.44 5.04 -7.45
CA ILE A 59 6.29 4.13 -7.38
C ILE A 59 6.77 2.75 -6.90
N ARG A 60 7.86 2.23 -7.49
CA ARG A 60 8.46 0.95 -7.07
C ARG A 60 8.84 0.96 -5.59
N ALA A 61 9.57 1.98 -5.13
CA ALA A 61 10.01 2.06 -3.75
C ALA A 61 8.82 2.06 -2.76
N HIS A 62 7.73 2.76 -3.10
CA HIS A 62 6.54 2.76 -2.25
C HIS A 62 5.84 1.39 -2.23
N LEU A 63 5.68 0.74 -3.39
CA LEU A 63 5.10 -0.61 -3.48
C LEU A 63 5.93 -1.65 -2.73
N GLU A 64 7.26 -1.56 -2.77
CA GLU A 64 8.15 -2.44 -2.02
C GLU A 64 8.00 -2.24 -0.50
N ALA A 65 7.87 -0.99 -0.05
CA ALA A 65 7.60 -0.69 1.36
C ALA A 65 6.24 -1.24 1.81
N GLU A 66 5.21 -1.13 0.97
CA GLU A 66 3.89 -1.73 1.23
C GLU A 66 3.93 -3.26 1.28
N ASN A 67 4.65 -3.90 0.35
CA ASN A 67 4.84 -5.35 0.35
C ASN A 67 5.58 -5.84 1.60
N ALA A 68 6.59 -5.10 2.07
CA ALA A 68 7.30 -5.43 3.30
C ALA A 68 6.40 -5.31 4.53
N TYR A 69 5.59 -4.25 4.60
CA TYR A 69 4.59 -4.07 5.65
C TYR A 69 3.54 -5.19 5.64
N GLN A 70 3.01 -5.52 4.46
CA GLN A 70 2.06 -6.63 4.27
C GLN A 70 2.66 -7.97 4.70
N ALA A 71 3.91 -8.26 4.33
CA ALA A 71 4.60 -9.48 4.69
C ALA A 71 4.77 -9.61 6.21
N ALA A 72 5.12 -8.51 6.88
CA ALA A 72 5.23 -8.46 8.34
C ALA A 72 3.90 -8.75 9.03
N LEU A 73 2.80 -8.14 8.56
CA LEU A 73 1.47 -8.37 9.12
C LEU A 73 0.94 -9.79 8.86
N MET A 74 1.25 -10.37 7.70
CA MET A 74 0.75 -11.68 7.28
C MET A 74 1.66 -12.86 7.65
N ALA A 75 2.78 -12.61 8.32
CA ALA A 75 3.71 -13.67 8.72
C ALA A 75 3.01 -14.76 9.55
N GLY A 76 2.15 -14.37 10.50
CA GLY A 76 1.42 -15.30 11.37
C GLY A 76 0.36 -16.16 10.67
N THR A 77 0.02 -15.88 9.41
CA THR A 77 -1.02 -16.63 8.66
C THR A 77 -0.44 -17.63 7.66
N ALA A 78 0.89 -17.79 7.60
CA ALA A 78 1.56 -18.63 6.60
C ALA A 78 1.02 -20.08 6.58
N ASP A 79 0.93 -20.73 7.76
CA ASP A 79 0.45 -22.10 7.89
C ASP A 79 -1.01 -22.26 7.44
N LEU A 80 -1.87 -21.32 7.82
CA LEU A 80 -3.28 -21.34 7.44
C LEU A 80 -3.43 -21.18 5.93
N ARG A 81 -2.70 -20.25 5.31
CA ARG A 81 -2.70 -20.06 3.85
C ARG A 81 -2.25 -21.32 3.13
N GLY A 82 -1.20 -21.99 3.61
CA GLY A 82 -0.73 -23.26 3.07
C GLY A 82 -1.81 -24.35 3.06
N LYS A 83 -2.66 -24.42 4.10
CA LYS A 83 -3.77 -25.37 4.18
C LYS A 83 -4.93 -25.05 3.23
N LEU A 84 -5.16 -23.77 2.92
CA LEU A 84 -6.30 -23.34 2.10
C LEU A 84 -6.07 -23.51 0.59
N PHE A 85 -4.81 -23.50 0.15
CA PHE A 85 -4.44 -23.56 -1.27
C PHE A 85 -3.74 -24.87 -1.68
N ALA A 86 -3.75 -25.88 -0.79
CA ALA A 86 -3.21 -27.21 -1.07
C ALA A 86 -4.14 -28.06 -1.94
#